data_AF-A0A536YL76-F1
#
_entry.id   AF-A0A536YL76-F1
#
_cell.length_a   1.000
_cell.length_b   1.000
_cell.length_c   1.000
_cell.angle_alpha   90.00
_cell.angle_beta   90.00
_cell.angle_gamma   90.00
#
_symmetry.space_group_name_H-M   'P 1'
#
loop_
_entity.id
_entity.type
_entity.pdbx_description
1 polymer ?
#
loop_
_entity_poly.entity_id
_entity_poly.type
_entity_poly.pdbx_seq_one_letter_code
_entity_poly.pdbx_strand_id
1 'polypeptide(L)'
;MSSLEAIPLELIDEGQRMASICNACRYCEGYCAVFPALERRLAFAEGDLAYLANLCHNCGSCYYACQYAPPHEFQLNFPKMLAEIRAETYKKYAWPGALARAFERNGLVVSLIAAASLALFLLAMTFAIDRSVLFAAHPDR
;
A
#
# COMPACT_ATOMS: atom_id res chain seq x y z
N MET A 1 16.21 -19.01 5.36
CA MET A 1 16.33 -17.74 4.63
C MET A 1 14.92 -17.21 4.46
N SER A 2 14.64 -16.07 5.10
CA SER A 2 13.28 -15.60 5.37
C SER A 2 12.70 -15.00 4.11
N SER A 3 11.49 -15.38 3.73
CA SER A 3 10.69 -14.78 2.65
C SER A 3 10.31 -13.30 2.92
N LEU A 4 11.00 -12.62 3.84
CA LEU A 4 10.78 -11.25 4.28
C LEU A 4 11.89 -10.29 3.78
N GLU A 5 12.94 -10.78 3.11
CA GLU A 5 14.13 -9.96 2.79
C GLU A 5 14.10 -9.26 1.42
N ALA A 6 13.34 -9.74 0.43
CA ALA A 6 13.36 -9.17 -0.93
C ALA A 6 11.97 -9.13 -1.56
N ILE A 7 11.73 -8.10 -2.37
CA ILE A 7 10.54 -8.02 -3.24
C ILE A 7 10.62 -9.19 -4.24
N PRO A 8 9.49 -9.85 -4.60
CA PRO A 8 9.53 -10.99 -5.53
C PRO A 8 10.25 -10.65 -6.84
N LEU A 9 11.15 -11.52 -7.29
CA LEU A 9 12.00 -11.30 -8.46
C LEU A 9 11.18 -10.99 -9.72
N GLU A 10 10.10 -11.74 -9.97
CA GLU A 10 9.21 -11.53 -11.11
C GLU A 10 8.62 -10.11 -11.14
N LEU A 11 8.32 -9.54 -9.97
CA LEU A 11 7.78 -8.20 -9.85
C LEU A 11 8.86 -7.13 -10.08
N ILE A 12 10.11 -7.43 -9.70
CA ILE A 12 11.26 -6.56 -10.01
C ILE A 12 11.58 -6.59 -11.50
N ASP A 13 11.59 -7.76 -12.13
CA ASP A 13 11.82 -7.91 -13.57
C ASP A 13 10.74 -7.15 -14.37
N GLU A 14 9.48 -7.26 -13.96
CA GLU A 14 8.38 -6.51 -14.57
C GLU A 14 8.48 -5.01 -14.32
N GLY A 15 8.87 -4.62 -13.10
CA GLY A 15 9.14 -3.22 -12.77
C GLY A 15 10.25 -2.63 -13.62
N GLN A 16 11.34 -3.37 -13.85
CA GLN A 16 12.44 -2.99 -14.72
C GLN A 16 11.98 -2.82 -16.17
N ARG A 17 11.20 -3.77 -16.69
CA ARG A 17 10.64 -3.71 -18.04
C ARG A 17 9.76 -2.47 -18.22
N MET A 18 8.76 -2.31 -17.36
CA MET A 18 7.81 -1.20 -17.45
C MET A 18 8.51 0.15 -17.25
N ALA A 19 9.37 0.29 -16.23
CA ALA A 19 10.09 1.53 -15.97
C ALA A 19 11.03 1.92 -17.13
N SER A 20 11.67 0.94 -17.77
CA SER A 20 12.51 1.17 -18.96
C SER A 20 11.69 1.68 -20.15
N ILE A 21 10.54 1.06 -20.43
CA ILE A 21 9.65 1.52 -21.51
C ILE A 21 9.08 2.90 -21.21
N CYS A 22 8.64 3.14 -19.96
CA CYS A 22 8.13 4.45 -19.54
C CYS A 22 9.20 5.55 -19.64
N ASN A 23 10.44 5.26 -19.23
CA ASN A 23 11.55 6.21 -19.32
C ASN A 23 12.01 6.46 -20.77
N ALA A 24 11.86 5.48 -21.66
CA ALA A 24 12.11 5.68 -23.09
C ALA A 24 11.01 6.52 -23.76
N CYS A 25 9.74 6.29 -23.40
CA CYS A 25 8.59 6.93 -24.03
C CYS A 25 8.33 8.36 -23.54
N ARG A 26 8.45 8.59 -22.22
CA ARG A 26 8.26 9.90 -21.53
C ARG A 26 6.93 10.63 -21.77
N TYR A 27 5.99 10.04 -22.50
CA TYR A 27 4.69 10.67 -22.79
C TYR A 27 3.91 11.08 -21.53
N CYS A 28 4.09 10.34 -20.43
CA CYS A 28 3.40 10.59 -19.17
C CYS A 28 4.09 11.62 -18.26
N GLU A 29 5.19 12.27 -18.68
CA GLU A 29 5.95 13.20 -17.83
C GLU A 29 5.12 14.39 -17.34
N GLY A 30 4.20 14.91 -18.16
CA GLY A 30 3.26 15.96 -17.78
C GLY A 30 2.05 15.47 -16.97
N TYR A 31 1.84 14.16 -16.86
CA TYR A 31 0.68 13.54 -16.21
C TYR A 31 0.99 12.95 -14.83
N CYS A 32 2.27 12.74 -14.50
CA CYS A 32 2.66 11.95 -13.35
C CYS A 32 3.88 12.53 -12.63
N ALA A 33 3.70 12.85 -11.34
CA ALA A 33 4.75 13.42 -10.50
C ALA A 33 5.92 12.46 -10.19
N VAL A 34 5.82 11.17 -10.57
CA VAL A 34 6.92 10.20 -10.45
C VAL A 34 7.97 10.39 -11.55
N PHE A 35 7.59 10.94 -12.71
CA PHE A 35 8.47 11.01 -13.89
C PHE A 35 9.76 11.82 -13.68
N PRO A 36 9.76 12.98 -13.00
CA PRO A 36 11.00 13.71 -12.70
C PRO A 36 12.04 12.88 -11.93
N ALA A 37 11.59 11.89 -11.15
CA ALA A 37 12.48 10.94 -10.47
C ALA A 37 12.84 9.74 -11.37
N LEU A 38 11.91 9.28 -12.22
CA LEU A 38 12.11 8.19 -13.16
C LEU A 38 13.21 8.52 -14.19
N GLU A 39 13.15 9.71 -14.80
CA GLU A 39 14.04 10.12 -15.89
C GLU A 39 15.50 10.30 -15.50
N ARG A 40 15.77 10.43 -14.19
CA ARG A 40 17.12 10.59 -13.64
C ARG A 40 17.83 9.25 -13.45
N ARG A 41 17.20 8.14 -13.86
CA ARG A 41 17.67 6.78 -13.61
C ARG A 41 18.01 6.10 -14.92
N LEU A 42 19.18 5.45 -14.96
CA LEU A 42 19.65 4.64 -16.09
C LEU A 42 19.39 3.15 -15.89
N ALA A 43 19.22 2.74 -14.64
CA ALA A 43 18.89 1.39 -14.22
C ALA A 43 17.79 1.45 -13.17
N PHE A 44 17.06 0.35 -13.00
CA PHE A 44 15.93 0.23 -12.08
C PHE A 44 16.16 -0.95 -11.13
N ALA A 45 17.12 -0.79 -10.21
CA ALA A 45 17.33 -1.78 -9.16
C ALA A 45 16.12 -1.82 -8.20
N GLU A 46 16.03 -2.85 -7.36
CA GLU A 46 14.94 -2.99 -6.38
C GLU A 46 14.72 -1.71 -5.55
N GLY A 47 15.80 -1.10 -5.06
CA GLY A 47 15.72 0.13 -4.28
C GLY A 47 15.16 1.32 -5.06
N ASP A 48 15.44 1.40 -6.36
CA ASP A 48 14.94 2.46 -7.22
C ASP A 48 13.45 2.30 -7.50
N LEU A 49 13.03 1.07 -7.78
CA LEU A 49 11.61 0.73 -7.97
C LEU A 49 10.83 0.94 -6.67
N ALA A 50 11.38 0.53 -5.52
CA ALA A 50 10.79 0.78 -4.21
C ALA A 50 10.62 2.29 -3.93
N TYR A 51 11.63 3.09 -4.29
CA TYR A 51 11.56 4.55 -4.17
C TYR A 51 10.46 5.14 -5.07
N LEU A 52 10.45 4.80 -6.36
CA LEU A 52 9.46 5.28 -7.32
C LEU A 52 8.03 4.86 -6.93
N ALA A 53 7.87 3.64 -6.42
CA ALA A 53 6.60 3.10 -5.95
C ALA A 53 6.03 3.91 -4.77
N ASN A 54 6.91 4.36 -3.87
CA ASN A 54 6.52 5.19 -2.73
C ASN A 54 6.34 6.68 -3.06
N LEU A 55 6.77 7.14 -4.24
CA LEU A 55 6.39 8.44 -4.79
C LEU A 55 5.01 8.43 -5.48
N CYS A 56 4.50 7.24 -5.84
CA CYS A 56 3.24 7.12 -6.56
C CYS A 56 2.02 7.33 -5.65
N HIS A 57 1.14 8.27 -6.01
CA HIS A 57 -0.13 8.49 -5.30
C HIS A 57 -1.32 7.71 -5.88
N ASN A 58 -1.07 6.78 -6.82
CA ASN A 58 -2.10 5.93 -7.41
C ASN A 58 -3.29 6.71 -8.04
N CYS A 59 -3.04 7.90 -8.60
CA CYS A 59 -4.07 8.72 -9.24
C CYS A 59 -4.57 8.16 -10.59
N GLY A 60 -3.79 7.28 -11.24
CA GLY A 60 -4.15 6.63 -12.49
C GLY A 60 -3.96 7.47 -13.77
N SER A 61 -3.62 8.77 -13.68
CA SER A 61 -3.51 9.65 -14.85
C SER A 61 -2.53 9.13 -15.92
N CYS A 62 -1.38 8.60 -15.52
CA CYS A 62 -0.43 8.00 -16.46
C CYS A 62 -0.97 6.76 -17.17
N TYR A 63 -1.84 5.96 -16.53
CA TYR A 63 -2.45 4.79 -17.17
C TYR A 63 -3.43 5.21 -18.26
N TYR A 64 -4.31 6.16 -17.97
CA TYR A 64 -5.30 6.65 -18.94
C TYR A 64 -4.67 7.42 -20.11
N ALA A 65 -3.52 8.06 -19.90
CA ALA A 65 -2.76 8.72 -20.95
C ALA A 65 -1.80 7.78 -21.71
N CYS A 66 -1.60 6.55 -21.27
CA CYS A 66 -0.55 5.68 -21.80
C CYS A 66 -0.86 5.18 -23.22
N GLN A 67 0.08 5.39 -24.14
CA GLN A 67 -0.01 4.86 -25.52
C GLN A 67 0.09 3.32 -25.58
N TYR A 68 0.68 2.72 -24.54
CA TYR A 68 0.98 1.30 -24.46
C TYR A 68 0.17 0.56 -23.38
N ALA A 69 -0.88 1.18 -22.86
CA ALA A 69 -1.84 0.49 -21.99
C ALA A 69 -2.55 -0.64 -22.76
N PRO A 70 -3.12 -1.64 -22.06
CA PRO A 70 -3.94 -2.67 -22.70
C PRO A 70 -5.02 -2.05 -23.62
N PRO A 71 -5.23 -2.60 -24.82
CA PRO A 71 -4.80 -3.92 -25.30
C PRO A 71 -3.44 -3.95 -26.03
N HIS A 72 -2.62 -2.89 -25.98
CA HIS A 72 -1.31 -2.86 -26.64
C HIS A 72 -0.41 -4.03 -26.22
N GLU A 73 0.45 -4.53 -27.11
CA GLU A 73 1.29 -5.73 -26.87
C GLU A 73 2.20 -5.61 -25.63
N PHE A 74 2.62 -4.40 -25.25
CA PHE A 74 3.43 -4.15 -24.06
C PHE A 74 2.64 -4.20 -22.73
N GLN A 75 1.31 -4.13 -22.78
CA GLN A 75 0.41 -4.27 -21.64
C GLN A 75 0.80 -3.39 -20.43
N LEU A 76 1.18 -2.12 -20.66
CA LEU A 76 1.68 -1.28 -19.58
C LEU A 76 0.58 -0.87 -18.60
N ASN A 77 0.77 -1.25 -17.34
CA ASN A 77 -0.01 -0.71 -16.23
C ASN A 77 0.94 -0.24 -15.12
N PHE A 78 1.58 0.90 -15.39
CA PHE A 78 2.59 1.50 -14.51
C PHE A 78 2.09 1.76 -13.08
N PRO A 79 0.89 2.35 -12.84
CA PRO A 79 0.45 2.58 -11.47
C PRO A 79 0.14 1.29 -10.72
N LYS A 80 -0.40 0.25 -11.38
CA LYS A 80 -0.62 -1.06 -10.77
C LYS A 80 0.71 -1.71 -10.35
N MET A 81 1.70 -1.76 -11.24
CA MET A 81 3.02 -2.30 -10.93
C MET A 81 3.66 -1.57 -9.74
N LEU A 82 3.61 -0.24 -9.72
CA LEU A 82 4.12 0.55 -8.59
C LEU A 82 3.34 0.28 -7.29
N ALA A 83 2.02 0.07 -7.37
CA ALA A 83 1.21 -0.27 -6.20
C ALA A 83 1.57 -1.65 -5.62
N GLU A 84 1.82 -2.64 -6.48
CA GLU A 84 2.26 -3.98 -6.09
C GLU A 84 3.63 -3.93 -5.42
N ILE A 85 4.61 -3.24 -6.01
CA ILE A 85 5.94 -3.05 -5.40
C ILE A 85 5.82 -2.35 -4.05
N ARG A 86 4.99 -1.30 -3.95
CA ARG A 86 4.78 -0.60 -2.69
C ARG A 86 4.18 -1.50 -1.61
N ALA A 87 3.22 -2.36 -1.94
CA ALA A 87 2.66 -3.30 -0.98
C ALA A 87 3.73 -4.25 -0.40
N GLU A 88 4.67 -4.71 -1.24
CA GLU A 88 5.80 -5.51 -0.78
C GLU A 88 6.77 -4.71 0.09
N THR A 89 7.01 -3.42 -0.22
CA THR A 89 7.83 -2.56 0.66
C THR A 89 7.24 -2.44 2.06
N TYR A 90 5.91 -2.38 2.21
CA TYR A 90 5.28 -2.30 3.53
C TYR A 90 5.54 -3.55 4.37
N LYS A 91 5.49 -4.74 3.75
CA LYS A 91 5.79 -6.01 4.44
C LYS A 91 7.27 -6.07 4.82
N LYS A 92 8.16 -5.74 3.88
CA LYS A 92 9.61 -5.79 4.06
C LYS A 92 10.11 -4.86 5.16
N TYR A 93 9.54 -3.66 5.26
CA TYR A 93 9.95 -2.66 6.23
C TYR A 93 9.04 -2.60 7.48
N ALA A 94 8.10 -3.53 7.65
CA ALA A 94 7.27 -3.61 8.84
C ALA A 94 8.12 -3.95 10.08
N TRP A 95 8.01 -3.10 11.11
CA TRP A 95 8.69 -3.30 12.38
C TRP A 95 7.71 -3.21 13.56
N PRO A 96 7.84 -4.05 14.60
CA PRO A 96 8.81 -5.13 14.77
C PRO A 96 8.49 -6.36 13.89
N GLY A 97 9.53 -7.03 13.38
CA GLY A 97 9.38 -8.11 12.39
C GLY A 97 8.50 -9.29 12.83
N ALA A 98 8.42 -9.58 14.13
CA ALA A 98 7.49 -10.58 14.68
C ALA A 98 6.01 -10.25 14.41
N LEU A 99 5.68 -8.95 14.31
CA LEU A 99 4.34 -8.45 14.00
C LEU A 99 4.13 -8.19 12.50
N ALA A 100 5.15 -8.34 11.65
CA ALA A 100 5.02 -8.12 10.20
C ALA A 100 3.95 -9.04 9.59
N ARG A 101 3.78 -10.27 10.10
CA ARG A 101 2.75 -11.20 9.65
C ARG A 101 1.31 -10.74 9.99
N ALA A 102 1.15 -9.91 11.03
CA ALA A 102 -0.14 -9.29 11.31
C ALA A 102 -0.53 -8.27 10.22
N PHE A 103 0.45 -7.69 9.52
CA PHE A 103 0.23 -6.77 8.41
C PHE A 103 -0.36 -7.48 7.18
N GLU A 104 0.05 -8.73 6.90
CA GLU A 104 -0.52 -9.54 5.80
C GLU A 104 -2.02 -9.79 5.98
N ARG A 105 -2.48 -9.89 7.23
CA ARG A 105 -3.88 -10.13 7.59
C ARG A 105 -4.49 -8.91 8.29
N ASN A 106 -4.05 -7.71 7.89
CA ASN A 106 -4.40 -6.46 8.57
C ASN A 106 -5.92 -6.30 8.76
N GLY A 107 -6.74 -6.61 7.76
CA GLY A 107 -8.19 -6.47 7.85
C GLY A 107 -8.83 -7.31 8.95
N LEU A 108 -8.37 -8.57 9.11
CA LEU A 108 -8.85 -9.44 10.18
C LEU A 108 -8.31 -8.99 11.55
N VAL A 109 -7.01 -8.69 11.62
CA VAL A 109 -6.36 -8.29 12.87
C VAL A 109 -6.97 -7.00 13.41
N VAL A 110 -7.13 -5.98 12.57
CA VAL A 110 -7.72 -4.69 12.95
C VAL A 110 -9.18 -4.87 13.39
N SER A 111 -9.96 -5.67 12.66
CA SER A 111 -11.36 -5.95 13.02
C SER A 111 -11.48 -6.63 14.39
N LEU A 112 -10.63 -7.64 14.66
CA LEU A 112 -10.63 -8.34 15.93
C LEU A 112 -10.19 -7.44 17.08
N ILE A 113 -9.15 -6.62 16.88
CA ILE A 113 -8.67 -5.67 17.89
C ILE A 113 -9.74 -4.62 18.19
N ALA A 114 -10.40 -4.08 17.15
CA ALA A 114 -11.46 -3.09 17.33
C ALA A 114 -12.66 -3.68 18.09
N ALA A 115 -13.11 -4.88 17.71
CA ALA A 115 -14.19 -5.57 18.41
C ALA A 115 -13.84 -5.88 19.87
N ALA A 116 -12.63 -6.40 20.12
CA ALA A 116 -12.14 -6.67 21.48
C ALA A 116 -12.03 -5.39 22.31
N SER A 117 -11.54 -4.30 21.72
CA SER A 117 -11.41 -3.00 22.39
C SER A 117 -12.78 -2.45 22.80
N LEU A 118 -13.77 -2.52 21.90
CA LEU A 118 -15.13 -2.09 22.20
C LEU A 118 -15.76 -2.96 23.30
N ALA A 119 -15.64 -4.29 23.20
CA ALA A 119 -16.17 -5.21 24.20
C ALA A 119 -15.54 -4.98 25.58
N LEU A 120 -14.21 -4.83 25.65
CA LEU A 120 -13.49 -4.55 26.89
C LEU A 120 -13.87 -3.19 27.48
N PHE A 121 -14.05 -2.17 26.65
CA PHE A 121 -14.50 -0.84 27.09
C PHE A 121 -15.90 -0.92 27.71
N LEU A 122 -16.86 -1.57 27.04
CA LEU A 122 -18.21 -1.76 27.56
C LEU A 122 -18.21 -2.57 28.85
N LEU A 123 -17.43 -3.66 28.91
CA LEU A 123 -17.29 -4.46 30.14
C LEU A 123 -16.71 -3.61 31.27
N ALA A 124 -15.63 -2.87 31.02
CA ALA A 124 -15.02 -1.99 32.02
C ALA A 124 -16.02 -0.96 32.56
N MET A 125 -16.81 -0.34 31.69
CA MET A 125 -17.88 0.57 32.12
C MET A 125 -18.89 -0.13 33.04
N THR A 126 -19.33 -1.34 32.71
CA THR A 126 -20.29 -2.09 33.55
C THR A 126 -19.76 -2.47 34.93
N PHE A 127 -18.44 -2.61 35.10
CA PHE A 127 -17.81 -2.93 36.39
C PHE A 127 -17.40 -1.68 37.18
N ALA A 128 -17.04 -0.60 36.49
CA ALA A 128 -16.51 0.62 37.11
C ALA A 128 -17.58 1.67 37.45
N ILE A 129 -18.76 1.61 36.82
CA ILE A 129 -19.84 2.57 37.02
C ILE A 129 -21.04 1.89 37.69
N ASP A 130 -21.65 2.58 38.64
CA ASP A 130 -22.88 2.11 39.29
C ASP A 130 -23.97 1.83 38.26
N ARG A 131 -24.59 0.65 38.38
CA ARG A 131 -25.64 0.19 37.46
C ARG A 131 -26.84 1.15 37.40
N SER A 132 -27.13 1.83 38.51
CA SER A 132 -28.21 2.82 38.57
C SER A 132 -27.95 4.04 37.69
N VAL A 133 -26.69 4.38 37.42
CA VAL A 133 -26.30 5.48 36.53
C VAL A 133 -26.28 4.99 35.08
N LEU A 134 -25.71 3.81 34.81
CA LEU A 134 -25.63 3.24 33.47
C LEU A 134 -26.99 2.98 32.83
N PHE A 135 -27.97 2.56 33.62
CA PHE A 135 -29.33 2.23 33.16
C PHE A 135 -30.36 3.26 33.60
N ALA A 136 -29.94 4.45 34.06
CA ALA A 136 -30.85 5.53 34.37
C ALA A 136 -31.62 5.96 33.11
N ALA A 137 -32.94 6.11 33.22
CA ALA A 137 -33.70 6.82 32.21
C ALA A 137 -33.33 8.31 32.29
N HIS A 138 -32.68 8.83 31.25
CA HIS A 138 -32.47 10.27 31.14
C HIS A 138 -33.72 10.90 30.53
N PRO A 139 -34.43 11.77 31.28
CA PRO A 139 -35.58 12.46 30.72
C PRO A 139 -35.10 13.47 29.67
N ASP A 140 -35.63 13.37 28.47
CA ASP A 140 -35.49 14.39 27.42
C ASP A 140 -36.12 15.68 27.96
N ARG A 141 -35.28 16.65 28.35
CA ARG A 141 -35.73 18.01 28.61
C ARG A 141 -35.66 18.83 27.33
#